data_AF-A0A4R3FRZ2-F1
#
_entry.id   AF-A0A4R3FRZ2-F1
#
_cell.length_a   1.000
_cell.length_b   1.000
_cell.length_c   1.000
_cell.angle_alpha   90.00
_cell.angle_beta   90.00
_cell.angle_gamma   90.00
#
_symmetry.space_group_name_H-M   'P 1'
#
loop_
_entity.id
_entity.type
_entity.pdbx_description
1 polymer ?
#
loop_
_entity_poly.entity_id
_entity_poly.type
_entity_poly.pdbx_seq_one_letter_code
_entity_poly.pdbx_strand_id
1 'polypeptide(L)'
;MENKGTAAAEPSANMMRRVAIASCIGTTVEWYDFFIYATASALVFNKLFFPSFDPLVGSLVALATYAAGFFVRPIGGLLFGYLGDRYGRKSALVTTLLIVGIATFIIGLMPTYDNIGIAAPLILLFIRMLHGFGIGGEQGNAILIMCEHAPPKKRGFFGSWVQMGAPAGFILPLGIFAVLTSLLSPQAFLSWGWRIPFLLSVVLVGVGLYIRLSLTESPLFLEMRKRRADDAHPLLEILCKYPRFLILGCGSKFAESVAFTSFAVLVTAYATSRGVSRPVMTSASLVAIVLELVSMPLFGALSDRIGRKPVYIFGAAMVLLSAFPAFALIY
;
A
#
# COMPACT_ATOMS: atom_id res chain seq x y z
N MET A 1 -2.62 -38.37 33.56
CA MET A 1 -2.02 -38.45 32.21
C MET A 1 -2.29 -37.13 31.50
N GLU A 2 -1.29 -36.25 31.46
CA GLU A 2 -1.37 -34.94 30.79
C GLU A 2 -1.54 -35.13 29.29
N ASN A 3 -2.63 -34.56 28.77
CA ASN A 3 -2.90 -34.46 27.35
C ASN A 3 -1.94 -33.42 26.76
N LYS A 4 -0.78 -33.86 26.28
CA LYS A 4 0.13 -33.03 25.47
C LYS A 4 -0.62 -32.62 24.21
N GLY A 5 -1.21 -31.43 24.24
CA GLY A 5 -1.76 -30.77 23.06
C GLY A 5 -0.72 -30.83 21.95
N THR A 6 -1.11 -31.40 20.82
CA THR A 6 -0.36 -31.45 19.58
C THR A 6 0.08 -30.02 19.22
N ALA A 7 1.33 -29.68 19.53
CA ALA A 7 1.95 -28.48 19.02
C ALA A 7 1.86 -28.56 17.48
N ALA A 8 1.13 -27.64 16.86
CA ALA A 8 1.02 -27.57 15.42
C ALA A 8 2.44 -27.61 14.83
N ALA A 9 2.71 -28.57 13.95
CA ALA A 9 4.02 -28.74 13.34
C ALA A 9 4.48 -27.40 12.72
N GLU A 10 5.71 -26.99 13.01
CA GLU A 10 6.23 -25.75 12.46
C GLU A 10 6.14 -25.80 10.92
N PRO A 11 5.58 -24.76 10.27
CA PRO A 11 5.42 -24.74 8.83
C PRO A 11 6.79 -24.88 8.16
N SER A 12 6.89 -25.76 7.16
CA SER A 12 8.16 -26.04 6.49
C SER A 12 8.78 -24.75 5.93
N ALA A 13 10.12 -24.65 5.94
CA ALA A 13 10.83 -23.48 5.45
C ALA A 13 10.45 -23.10 4.00
N ASN A 14 10.17 -24.11 3.17
CA ASN A 14 9.72 -23.93 1.79
C ASN A 14 8.30 -23.35 1.70
N MET A 15 7.39 -23.80 2.56
CA MET A 15 6.03 -23.23 2.64
C MET A 15 6.10 -21.77 3.10
N MET A 16 6.90 -21.48 4.13
CA MET A 16 7.06 -20.11 4.64
C MET A 16 7.64 -19.15 3.61
N ARG A 17 8.67 -19.57 2.86
CA ARG A 17 9.23 -18.77 1.76
C ARG A 17 8.20 -18.52 0.68
N ARG A 18 7.42 -19.54 0.30
CA ARG A 18 6.36 -19.40 -0.71
C ARG A 18 5.28 -18.42 -0.26
N VAL A 19 4.82 -18.52 0.99
CA VAL A 19 3.82 -17.59 1.57
C VAL A 19 4.37 -16.17 1.60
N ALA A 20 5.62 -15.98 2.08
CA ALA A 20 6.23 -14.65 2.14
C ALA A 20 6.39 -13.98 0.76
N ILE A 21 6.86 -14.73 -0.24
CA ILE A 21 6.96 -14.23 -1.63
C ILE A 21 5.58 -13.92 -2.18
N ALA A 22 4.60 -14.80 -1.96
CA ALA A 22 3.24 -14.59 -2.45
C ALA A 22 2.61 -13.35 -1.80
N SER A 23 2.77 -13.16 -0.48
CA SER A 23 2.32 -11.96 0.21
C SER A 23 3.02 -10.70 -0.29
N CYS A 24 4.33 -10.74 -0.55
CA CYS A 24 5.08 -9.63 -1.13
C CYS A 24 4.58 -9.26 -2.53
N ILE A 25 4.33 -10.25 -3.39
CA ILE A 25 3.75 -10.02 -4.73
C ILE A 25 2.34 -9.44 -4.61
N GLY A 26 1.51 -9.99 -3.73
CA GLY A 26 0.17 -9.48 -3.44
C GLY A 26 0.22 -8.00 -3.08
N THR A 27 1.06 -7.63 -2.10
CA THR A 27 1.23 -6.24 -1.69
C THR A 27 1.84 -5.37 -2.80
N THR A 28 2.74 -5.91 -3.63
CA THR A 28 3.24 -5.20 -4.83
C THR A 28 2.12 -4.81 -5.78
N VAL A 29 1.17 -5.71 -6.04
CA VAL A 29 -0.01 -5.44 -6.89
C VAL A 29 -0.87 -4.33 -6.29
N GLU A 30 -1.10 -4.37 -4.98
CA GLU A 30 -1.89 -3.36 -4.27
C GLU A 30 -1.28 -1.96 -4.40
N TRP A 31 0.03 -1.87 -4.17
CA TRP A 31 0.73 -0.60 -4.26
C TRP A 31 0.91 -0.13 -5.69
N TYR A 32 0.99 -1.05 -6.66
CA TYR A 32 0.91 -0.70 -8.08
C TYR A 32 -0.39 0.05 -8.39
N ASP A 33 -1.54 -0.54 -8.07
CA ASP A 33 -2.87 0.04 -8.34
C ASP A 33 -3.05 1.39 -7.63
N PHE A 34 -2.38 1.57 -6.52
CA PHE A 34 -2.37 2.83 -5.80
C PHE A 34 -1.48 3.90 -6.46
N PHE A 35 -0.24 3.57 -6.80
CA PHE A 35 0.74 4.53 -7.30
C PHE A 35 0.59 4.87 -8.79
N ILE A 36 -0.03 3.99 -9.57
CA ILE A 36 -0.41 4.28 -10.96
C ILE A 36 -1.30 5.52 -11.04
N TYR A 37 -2.29 5.66 -10.16
CA TYR A 37 -3.17 6.84 -10.12
C TYR A 37 -2.36 8.10 -9.79
N ALA A 38 -1.50 8.02 -8.77
CA ALA A 38 -0.66 9.15 -8.36
C ALA A 38 0.23 9.64 -9.51
N THR A 39 0.83 8.68 -10.23
CA THR A 39 1.71 8.95 -11.37
C THR A 39 0.91 9.57 -12.53
N ALA A 40 -0.23 9.00 -12.89
CA ALA A 40 -1.08 9.55 -13.95
C ALA A 40 -1.65 10.93 -13.61
N SER A 41 -1.96 11.17 -12.32
CA SER A 41 -2.41 12.48 -11.82
C SER A 41 -1.36 13.55 -12.03
N ALA A 42 -0.10 13.22 -11.80
CA ALA A 42 1.02 14.13 -12.00
C ALA A 42 1.37 14.33 -13.49
N LEU A 43 1.12 13.35 -14.35
CA LEU A 43 1.55 13.38 -15.75
C LEU A 43 0.48 13.91 -16.72
N VAL A 44 -0.78 13.50 -16.57
CA VAL A 44 -1.79 13.67 -17.63
C VAL A 44 -3.22 13.97 -17.18
N PHE A 45 -3.64 13.64 -15.96
CA PHE A 45 -5.06 13.80 -15.60
C PHE A 45 -5.54 15.24 -15.57
N ASN A 46 -4.66 16.20 -15.30
CA ASN A 46 -5.01 17.62 -15.40
C ASN A 46 -5.53 17.97 -16.80
N LYS A 47 -4.95 17.39 -17.86
CA LYS A 47 -5.37 17.62 -19.26
C LYS A 47 -6.58 16.77 -19.66
N LEU A 48 -6.71 15.57 -19.11
CA LEU A 48 -7.71 14.60 -19.56
C LEU A 48 -9.05 14.68 -18.81
N PHE A 49 -9.02 15.00 -17.53
CA PHE A 49 -10.19 14.98 -16.65
C PHE A 49 -10.53 16.36 -16.07
N PHE A 50 -9.56 17.26 -16.03
CA PHE A 50 -9.71 18.61 -15.46
C PHE A 50 -9.30 19.75 -16.42
N PRO A 51 -9.54 19.66 -17.75
CA PRO A 51 -9.02 20.66 -18.71
C PRO A 51 -9.67 22.04 -18.59
N SER A 52 -10.81 22.15 -17.92
CA SER A 52 -11.52 23.42 -17.71
C SER A 52 -10.88 24.31 -16.65
N PHE A 53 -9.98 23.76 -15.83
CA PHE A 53 -9.21 24.52 -14.85
C PHE A 53 -7.90 25.02 -15.46
N ASP A 54 -7.35 26.09 -14.88
CA ASP A 54 -5.95 26.46 -15.11
C ASP A 54 -5.03 25.23 -14.86
N PRO A 55 -3.95 25.01 -15.64
CA PRO A 55 -3.12 23.82 -15.52
C PRO A 55 -2.60 23.52 -14.10
N LEU A 56 -2.27 24.56 -13.31
CA LEU A 56 -1.84 24.38 -11.92
C LEU A 56 -3.01 23.87 -11.07
N VAL A 57 -4.17 24.51 -11.19
CA VAL A 57 -5.39 24.13 -10.47
C VAL A 57 -5.84 22.72 -10.85
N GLY A 58 -5.86 22.38 -12.15
CA GLY A 58 -6.21 21.03 -12.62
C GLY A 58 -5.28 19.95 -12.06
N SER A 59 -3.98 20.25 -11.90
CA SER A 59 -3.01 19.33 -11.29
C SER A 59 -3.26 19.16 -9.79
N LEU A 60 -3.55 20.26 -9.08
CA LEU A 60 -3.93 20.22 -7.66
C LEU A 60 -5.23 19.46 -7.45
N VAL A 61 -6.24 19.63 -8.31
CA VAL A 61 -7.50 18.90 -8.22
C VAL A 61 -7.31 17.41 -8.53
N ALA A 62 -6.46 17.05 -9.48
CA ALA A 62 -6.11 15.64 -9.74
C ALA A 62 -5.45 14.99 -8.51
N LEU A 63 -4.50 15.68 -7.88
CA LEU A 63 -3.87 15.25 -6.62
C LEU A 63 -4.85 15.26 -5.43
N ALA A 64 -5.77 16.21 -5.35
CA ALA A 64 -6.81 16.25 -4.34
C ALA A 64 -7.78 15.08 -4.49
N THR A 65 -8.11 14.70 -5.72
CA THR A 65 -8.90 13.50 -6.02
C THR A 65 -8.17 12.24 -5.54
N TYR A 66 -6.85 12.17 -5.78
CA TYR A 66 -6.01 11.10 -5.22
C TYR A 66 -6.06 11.08 -3.68
N ALA A 67 -5.97 12.25 -3.04
CA ALA A 67 -6.05 12.41 -1.59
C ALA A 67 -7.43 12.02 -1.02
N ALA A 68 -8.52 12.28 -1.76
CA ALA A 68 -9.88 11.91 -1.36
C ALA A 68 -10.02 10.41 -1.04
N GLY A 69 -9.30 9.56 -1.78
CA GLY A 69 -9.26 8.12 -1.50
C GLY A 69 -8.70 7.77 -0.13
N PHE A 70 -7.83 8.60 0.47
CA PHE A 70 -7.33 8.35 1.83
C PHE A 70 -8.38 8.58 2.91
N PHE A 71 -9.32 9.50 2.72
CA PHE A 71 -10.36 9.77 3.72
C PHE A 71 -11.30 8.59 3.91
N VAL A 72 -11.50 7.77 2.87
CA VAL A 72 -12.37 6.60 2.91
C VAL A 72 -11.65 5.34 3.40
N ARG A 73 -10.30 5.34 3.43
CA ARG A 73 -9.50 4.20 3.90
C ARG A 73 -9.81 3.76 5.34
N PRO A 74 -9.91 4.65 6.35
CA PRO A 74 -10.28 4.24 7.69
C PRO A 74 -11.64 3.53 7.75
N ILE A 75 -12.61 4.02 6.98
CA ILE A 75 -13.96 3.44 6.90
C ILE A 75 -13.87 2.03 6.31
N GLY A 76 -13.13 1.87 5.21
CA GLY A 76 -12.84 0.56 4.63
C GLY A 76 -12.12 -0.37 5.60
N GLY A 77 -11.10 0.12 6.31
CA GLY A 77 -10.34 -0.66 7.29
C GLY A 77 -11.18 -1.17 8.44
N LEU A 78 -12.08 -0.34 8.97
CA LEU A 78 -13.03 -0.74 10.00
C LEU A 78 -14.00 -1.81 9.48
N LEU A 79 -14.58 -1.61 8.28
CA LEU A 79 -15.54 -2.55 7.71
C LEU A 79 -14.88 -3.88 7.33
N PHE A 80 -13.81 -3.86 6.53
CA PHE A 80 -13.13 -5.08 6.08
C PHE A 80 -12.34 -5.76 7.20
N GLY A 81 -11.93 -5.03 8.24
CA GLY A 81 -11.44 -5.61 9.48
C GLY A 81 -12.54 -6.43 10.18
N TYR A 82 -13.71 -5.82 10.39
CA TYR A 82 -14.87 -6.49 10.97
C TYR A 82 -15.37 -7.68 10.12
N LEU A 83 -15.47 -7.51 8.81
CA LEU A 83 -15.85 -8.59 7.89
C LEU A 83 -14.79 -9.71 7.90
N GLY A 84 -13.50 -9.36 7.99
CA GLY A 84 -12.41 -10.32 8.13
C GLY A 84 -12.52 -11.14 9.41
N ASP A 85 -12.86 -10.48 10.52
CA ASP A 85 -13.08 -11.13 11.82
C ASP A 85 -14.33 -12.01 11.87
N ARG A 86 -15.41 -11.62 11.17
CA ARG A 86 -16.69 -12.33 11.22
C ARG A 86 -16.85 -13.42 10.16
N TYR A 87 -16.43 -13.14 8.92
CA TYR A 87 -16.67 -13.99 7.75
C TYR A 87 -15.42 -14.69 7.22
N GLY A 88 -14.22 -14.27 7.65
CA GLY A 88 -12.95 -14.85 7.22
C GLY A 88 -11.99 -13.81 6.64
N ARG A 89 -10.73 -13.89 7.07
CA ARG A 89 -9.67 -12.96 6.64
C ARG A 89 -9.39 -13.10 5.15
N LYS A 90 -9.51 -14.31 4.59
CA LYS A 90 -9.36 -14.57 3.15
C LYS A 90 -10.47 -13.90 2.34
N SER A 91 -11.72 -14.01 2.77
CA SER A 91 -12.87 -13.42 2.05
C SER A 91 -12.77 -11.89 2.01
N ALA A 92 -12.40 -11.27 3.14
CA ALA A 92 -12.15 -9.84 3.20
C ALA A 92 -11.05 -9.42 2.23
N LEU A 93 -9.90 -10.11 2.22
CA LEU A 93 -8.81 -9.83 1.28
C LEU A 93 -9.23 -10.01 -0.19
N VAL A 94 -9.94 -11.09 -0.55
CA VAL A 94 -10.37 -11.26 -1.95
C VAL A 94 -11.32 -10.14 -2.37
N THR A 95 -12.24 -9.75 -1.49
CA THR A 95 -13.20 -8.67 -1.76
C THR A 95 -12.50 -7.33 -1.97
N THR A 96 -11.55 -6.96 -1.11
CA THR A 96 -10.80 -5.71 -1.24
C THR A 96 -9.97 -5.69 -2.53
N LEU A 97 -9.30 -6.80 -2.87
CA LEU A 97 -8.53 -6.90 -4.11
C LEU A 97 -9.40 -6.65 -5.34
N LEU A 98 -10.59 -7.26 -5.39
CA LEU A 98 -11.50 -7.11 -6.51
C LEU A 98 -12.02 -5.68 -6.62
N ILE A 99 -12.39 -5.04 -5.50
CA ILE A 99 -12.83 -3.63 -5.50
C ILE A 99 -11.74 -2.72 -6.06
N VAL A 100 -10.51 -2.86 -5.56
CA VAL A 100 -9.35 -2.05 -5.95
C VAL A 100 -9.01 -2.29 -7.42
N GLY A 101 -8.83 -3.55 -7.81
CA GLY A 101 -8.46 -3.94 -9.15
C GLY A 101 -9.47 -3.56 -10.23
N ILE A 102 -10.76 -3.82 -9.98
CA ILE A 102 -11.83 -3.45 -10.91
C ILE A 102 -11.92 -1.93 -11.01
N ALA A 103 -11.82 -1.20 -9.90
CA ALA A 103 -11.79 0.26 -9.91
C ALA A 103 -10.64 0.79 -10.79
N THR A 104 -9.42 0.26 -10.62
CA THR A 104 -8.25 0.66 -11.43
C THR A 104 -8.44 0.33 -12.91
N PHE A 105 -8.95 -0.86 -13.22
CA PHE A 105 -9.25 -1.25 -14.60
C PHE A 105 -10.28 -0.33 -15.26
N ILE A 106 -11.37 0.01 -14.54
CA ILE A 106 -12.41 0.92 -15.04
C ILE A 106 -11.82 2.29 -15.36
N ILE A 107 -10.88 2.83 -14.57
CA ILE A 107 -10.20 4.11 -14.87
C ILE A 107 -9.53 4.06 -16.24
N GLY A 108 -8.90 2.93 -16.60
CA GLY A 108 -8.32 2.72 -17.93
C GLY A 108 -9.34 2.73 -19.07
N LEU A 109 -10.60 2.41 -18.79
CA LEU A 109 -11.70 2.43 -19.77
C LEU A 109 -12.47 3.76 -19.79
N MET A 110 -12.19 4.68 -18.87
CA MET A 110 -12.99 5.89 -18.75
C MET A 110 -12.85 6.79 -19.99
N PRO A 111 -13.97 7.35 -20.48
CA PRO A 111 -13.94 8.47 -21.40
C PRO A 111 -13.42 9.72 -20.68
N THR A 112 -12.77 10.61 -21.44
CA THR A 112 -12.18 11.84 -20.93
C THR A 112 -13.21 12.97 -20.88
N TYR A 113 -12.82 14.12 -20.32
CA TYR A 113 -13.67 15.31 -20.25
C TYR A 113 -14.20 15.73 -21.63
N ASP A 114 -13.40 15.59 -22.68
CA ASP A 114 -13.82 15.94 -24.05
C ASP A 114 -15.02 15.11 -24.54
N ASN A 115 -15.22 13.91 -24.01
CA ASN A 115 -16.31 13.01 -24.42
C ASN A 115 -17.57 13.15 -23.55
N ILE A 116 -17.43 13.31 -22.23
CA ILE A 116 -18.57 13.28 -21.30
C ILE A 116 -18.63 14.48 -20.34
N GLY A 117 -17.78 15.49 -20.56
CA GLY A 117 -17.74 16.72 -19.75
C GLY A 117 -17.45 16.47 -18.27
N ILE A 118 -18.15 17.20 -17.42
CA ILE A 118 -17.98 17.16 -15.95
C ILE A 118 -18.27 15.79 -15.32
N ALA A 119 -18.96 14.90 -16.02
CA ALA A 119 -19.16 13.53 -15.54
C ALA A 119 -17.83 12.76 -15.41
N ALA A 120 -16.83 13.03 -16.27
CA ALA A 120 -15.53 12.35 -16.21
C ALA A 120 -14.81 12.53 -14.86
N PRO A 121 -14.54 13.77 -14.37
CA PRO A 121 -13.90 13.95 -13.07
C PRO A 121 -14.76 13.49 -11.88
N LEU A 122 -16.09 13.56 -11.97
CA LEU A 122 -16.99 13.08 -10.90
C LEU A 122 -16.96 11.55 -10.77
N ILE A 123 -17.02 10.83 -11.90
CA ILE A 123 -16.88 9.37 -11.92
C ILE A 123 -15.47 8.98 -11.44
N LEU A 124 -14.43 9.72 -11.86
CA LEU A 124 -13.06 9.46 -11.43
C LEU A 124 -12.92 9.60 -9.91
N LEU A 125 -13.50 10.64 -9.32
CA LEU A 125 -13.55 10.84 -7.87
C LEU A 125 -14.30 9.71 -7.17
N PHE A 126 -15.47 9.31 -7.66
CA PHE A 126 -16.25 8.23 -7.09
C PHE A 126 -15.50 6.89 -7.10
N ILE A 127 -14.93 6.51 -8.26
CA ILE A 127 -14.10 5.32 -8.39
C ILE A 127 -12.91 5.41 -7.44
N ARG A 128 -12.31 6.60 -7.29
CA ARG A 128 -11.17 6.80 -6.40
C ARG A 128 -11.51 6.63 -4.92
N MET A 129 -12.72 7.04 -4.52
CA MET A 129 -13.28 6.79 -3.19
C MET A 129 -13.53 5.29 -2.95
N LEU A 130 -14.11 4.59 -3.93
CA LEU A 130 -14.29 3.12 -3.87
C LEU A 130 -12.95 2.38 -3.77
N HIS A 131 -11.97 2.80 -4.56
CA HIS A 131 -10.60 2.27 -4.50
C HIS A 131 -9.96 2.49 -3.12
N GLY A 132 -10.10 3.71 -2.58
CA GLY A 132 -9.64 4.04 -1.23
C GLY A 132 -10.29 3.20 -0.14
N PHE A 133 -11.60 2.99 -0.26
CA PHE A 133 -12.38 2.10 0.61
C PHE A 133 -11.85 0.67 0.57
N GLY A 134 -11.62 0.09 -0.61
CA GLY A 134 -11.08 -1.26 -0.75
C GLY A 134 -9.72 -1.45 -0.07
N ILE A 135 -8.77 -0.54 -0.28
CA ILE A 135 -7.40 -0.65 0.29
C ILE A 135 -7.42 -0.62 1.83
N GLY A 136 -8.40 0.03 2.46
CA GLY A 136 -8.41 0.30 3.89
C GLY A 136 -8.20 -0.92 4.79
N GLY A 137 -8.70 -2.09 4.39
CA GLY A 137 -8.59 -3.33 5.17
C GLY A 137 -7.42 -4.21 4.82
N GLU A 138 -6.69 -3.92 3.76
CA GLU A 138 -5.89 -4.93 3.09
C GLU A 138 -4.50 -5.14 3.72
N GLN A 139 -3.77 -4.05 3.93
CA GLN A 139 -2.41 -4.08 4.47
C GLN A 139 -2.35 -4.71 5.87
N GLY A 140 -3.30 -4.37 6.74
CA GLY A 140 -3.38 -4.92 8.09
C GLY A 140 -3.67 -6.42 8.08
N ASN A 141 -4.60 -6.87 7.24
CA ASN A 141 -4.95 -8.27 7.08
C ASN A 141 -3.78 -9.11 6.53
N ALA A 142 -3.05 -8.60 5.54
CA ALA A 142 -1.90 -9.28 4.95
C ALA A 142 -0.76 -9.51 5.96
N ILE A 143 -0.42 -8.48 6.74
CA ILE A 143 0.60 -8.58 7.79
C ILE A 143 0.15 -9.55 8.89
N LEU A 144 -1.13 -9.48 9.30
CA LEU A 144 -1.66 -10.36 10.33
C LEU A 144 -1.59 -11.84 9.92
N ILE A 145 -2.06 -12.18 8.71
CA ILE A 145 -1.98 -13.54 8.18
C ILE A 145 -0.52 -14.01 8.14
N MET A 146 0.41 -13.17 7.69
CA MET A 146 1.83 -13.51 7.66
C MET A 146 2.38 -13.76 9.06
N CYS A 147 2.06 -12.91 10.04
CA CYS A 147 2.52 -13.06 11.42
C CYS A 147 1.89 -14.26 12.15
N GLU A 148 0.66 -14.63 11.80
CA GLU A 148 -0.02 -15.81 12.33
C GLU A 148 0.58 -17.12 11.82
N HIS A 149 0.98 -17.16 10.54
CA HIS A 149 1.66 -18.31 9.95
C HIS A 149 3.16 -18.36 10.30
N ALA A 150 3.78 -17.21 10.59
CA ALA A 150 5.20 -17.14 10.87
C ALA A 150 5.58 -17.72 12.25
N PRO A 151 6.71 -18.45 12.33
CA PRO A 151 7.26 -18.89 13.61
C PRO A 151 7.45 -17.69 14.57
N PRO A 152 7.18 -17.83 15.88
CA PRO A 152 7.21 -16.70 16.82
C PRO A 152 8.52 -15.90 16.82
N LYS A 153 9.65 -16.57 16.59
CA LYS A 153 11.00 -15.98 16.54
C LYS A 153 11.36 -15.33 15.19
N LYS A 154 10.48 -15.40 14.17
CA LYS A 154 10.74 -14.89 12.81
C LYS A 154 9.63 -13.98 12.28
N ARG A 155 8.73 -13.53 13.15
CA ARG A 155 7.57 -12.71 12.76
C ARG A 155 7.97 -11.36 12.18
N GLY A 156 9.04 -10.75 12.67
CA GLY A 156 9.56 -9.48 12.17
C GLY A 156 10.15 -9.63 10.76
N PHE A 157 10.97 -10.65 10.54
CA PHE A 157 11.51 -10.97 9.22
C PHE A 157 10.37 -11.24 8.23
N PHE A 158 9.49 -12.20 8.50
CA PHE A 158 8.42 -12.54 7.55
C PHE A 158 7.39 -11.41 7.39
N GLY A 159 7.08 -10.65 8.44
CA GLY A 159 6.23 -9.47 8.34
C GLY A 159 6.83 -8.38 7.45
N SER A 160 8.15 -8.20 7.47
CA SER A 160 8.83 -7.22 6.61
C SER A 160 8.79 -7.57 5.12
N TRP A 161 8.65 -8.86 4.76
CA TRP A 161 8.47 -9.28 3.37
C TRP A 161 7.16 -8.76 2.78
N VAL A 162 6.09 -8.65 3.58
CA VAL A 162 4.84 -8.03 3.15
C VAL A 162 5.09 -6.55 2.84
N GLN A 163 5.84 -5.86 3.71
CA GLN A 163 6.14 -4.45 3.55
C GLN A 163 7.03 -4.15 2.34
N MET A 164 7.91 -5.06 1.92
CA MET A 164 8.71 -4.93 0.69
C MET A 164 7.84 -4.76 -0.56
N GLY A 165 6.59 -5.22 -0.54
CA GLY A 165 5.68 -5.03 -1.66
C GLY A 165 5.40 -3.56 -1.97
N ALA A 166 5.42 -2.68 -0.96
CA ALA A 166 5.15 -1.25 -1.16
C ALA A 166 6.17 -0.54 -2.06
N PRO A 167 7.48 -0.57 -1.76
CA PRO A 167 8.50 0.02 -2.63
C PRO A 167 8.56 -0.66 -4.01
N ALA A 168 8.34 -1.97 -4.09
CA ALA A 168 8.26 -2.67 -5.38
C ALA A 168 7.08 -2.18 -6.23
N GLY A 169 5.90 -2.01 -5.61
CA GLY A 169 4.70 -1.49 -6.26
C GLY A 169 4.81 -0.02 -6.68
N PHE A 170 5.72 0.75 -6.08
CA PHE A 170 6.02 2.13 -6.49
C PHE A 170 6.82 2.20 -7.79
N ILE A 171 7.82 1.33 -7.96
CA ILE A 171 8.72 1.36 -9.13
C ILE A 171 7.97 0.94 -10.41
N LEU A 172 7.06 -0.03 -10.32
CA LEU A 172 6.40 -0.60 -11.48
C LEU A 172 5.62 0.42 -12.32
N PRO A 173 4.68 1.22 -11.77
CA PRO A 173 3.98 2.24 -12.54
C PRO A 173 4.93 3.28 -13.12
N LEU A 174 5.92 3.74 -12.36
CA LEU A 174 6.91 4.70 -12.83
C LEU A 174 7.69 4.18 -14.04
N GLY A 175 8.14 2.92 -13.98
CA GLY A 175 8.84 2.27 -15.09
C GLY A 175 7.97 2.13 -16.33
N ILE A 176 6.71 1.69 -16.17
CA ILE A 176 5.77 1.57 -17.29
C ILE A 176 5.51 2.94 -17.92
N PHE A 177 5.19 3.96 -17.12
CA PHE A 177 4.97 5.31 -17.65
C PHE A 177 6.22 5.85 -18.35
N ALA A 178 7.41 5.67 -17.79
CA ALA A 178 8.67 6.10 -18.42
C ALA A 178 8.85 5.45 -19.80
N VAL A 179 8.65 4.14 -19.90
CA VAL A 179 8.72 3.39 -21.17
C VAL A 179 7.67 3.87 -22.17
N LEU A 180 6.43 4.09 -21.74
CA LEU A 180 5.37 4.56 -22.63
C LEU A 180 5.65 5.99 -23.13
N THR A 181 6.17 6.88 -22.27
CA THR A 181 6.51 8.25 -22.67
C THR A 181 7.74 8.34 -23.56
N SER A 182 8.63 7.33 -23.56
CA SER A 182 9.78 7.29 -24.46
C SER A 182 9.46 6.65 -25.81
N LEU A 183 8.51 5.71 -25.85
CA LEU A 183 8.11 5.01 -27.08
C LEU A 183 7.01 5.71 -27.87
N LEU A 184 6.11 6.45 -27.19
CA LEU A 184 4.95 7.07 -27.82
C LEU A 184 5.15 8.57 -28.04
N SER A 185 4.55 9.10 -29.10
CA SER A 185 4.43 10.55 -29.26
C SER A 185 3.54 11.16 -28.17
N PRO A 186 3.70 12.45 -27.82
CA PRO A 186 2.85 13.10 -26.82
C PRO A 186 1.34 12.97 -27.12
N GLN A 187 0.96 13.05 -28.39
CA GLN A 187 -0.42 12.90 -28.85
C GLN A 187 -0.92 11.45 -28.71
N ALA A 188 -0.09 10.45 -29.06
CA ALA A 188 -0.44 9.04 -28.87
C ALA A 188 -0.58 8.69 -27.38
N PHE A 189 0.32 9.23 -26.55
CA PHE A 189 0.27 9.02 -25.11
C PHE A 189 -1.01 9.60 -24.48
N LEU A 190 -1.39 10.84 -24.84
CA LEU A 190 -2.61 11.48 -24.36
C LEU A 190 -3.89 10.82 -24.89
N SER A 191 -3.87 10.33 -26.13
CA SER A 191 -5.05 9.72 -26.76
C SER A 191 -5.36 8.32 -26.24
N TRP A 192 -4.35 7.46 -26.01
CA TRP A 192 -4.56 6.09 -25.51
C TRP A 192 -3.45 5.54 -24.61
N GLY A 193 -2.20 5.98 -24.78
CA GLY A 193 -1.06 5.39 -24.08
C GLY A 193 -1.18 5.40 -22.55
N TRP A 194 -1.73 6.47 -21.96
CA TRP A 194 -1.93 6.56 -20.51
C TRP A 194 -2.87 5.49 -19.93
N ARG A 195 -3.72 4.85 -20.74
CA ARG A 195 -4.70 3.83 -20.30
C ARG A 195 -4.03 2.48 -20.05
N ILE A 196 -2.95 2.16 -20.76
CA ILE A 196 -2.29 0.85 -20.73
C ILE A 196 -1.95 0.41 -19.31
N PRO A 197 -1.31 1.23 -18.46
CA PRO A 197 -0.95 0.79 -17.12
C PRO A 197 -2.20 0.44 -16.28
N PHE A 198 -3.33 1.13 -16.50
CA PHE A 198 -4.57 0.87 -15.76
C PHE A 198 -5.22 -0.42 -16.23
N LEU A 199 -5.21 -0.68 -17.54
CA LEU A 199 -5.73 -1.92 -18.11
C LEU A 199 -4.90 -3.14 -17.70
N LEU A 200 -3.57 -2.98 -17.55
CA LEU A 200 -2.68 -4.02 -17.03
C LEU A 200 -3.04 -4.46 -15.60
N SER A 201 -3.78 -3.65 -14.83
CA SER A 201 -4.28 -4.02 -13.51
C SER A 201 -5.05 -5.34 -13.54
N VAL A 202 -5.79 -5.68 -14.61
CA VAL A 202 -6.52 -6.95 -14.70
C VAL A 202 -5.61 -8.18 -14.57
N VAL A 203 -4.40 -8.11 -15.11
CA VAL A 203 -3.41 -9.19 -15.01
C VAL A 203 -2.90 -9.29 -13.59
N LEU A 204 -2.59 -8.15 -12.97
CA LEU A 204 -2.11 -8.08 -11.60
C LEU A 204 -3.16 -8.55 -10.59
N VAL A 205 -4.43 -8.19 -10.80
CA VAL A 205 -5.58 -8.70 -10.04
C VAL A 205 -5.69 -10.21 -10.19
N GLY A 206 -5.52 -10.75 -11.41
CA GLY A 206 -5.49 -12.19 -11.62
C GLY A 206 -4.39 -12.89 -10.81
N VAL A 207 -3.18 -12.33 -10.80
CA VAL A 207 -2.05 -12.83 -9.99
C VAL A 207 -2.36 -12.72 -8.50
N GLY A 208 -2.85 -11.57 -8.03
CA GLY A 208 -3.22 -11.35 -6.64
C GLY A 208 -4.34 -12.29 -6.18
N LEU A 209 -5.32 -12.56 -7.05
CA LEU A 209 -6.44 -13.44 -6.77
C LEU A 209 -5.96 -14.89 -6.67
N TYR A 210 -5.12 -15.35 -7.61
CA TYR A 210 -4.51 -16.67 -7.54
C TYR A 210 -3.75 -16.89 -6.23
N ILE A 211 -2.95 -15.89 -5.82
CA ILE A 211 -2.21 -15.91 -4.56
C ILE A 211 -3.16 -16.00 -3.36
N ARG A 212 -4.18 -15.13 -3.29
CA ARG A 212 -5.12 -15.08 -2.16
C ARG A 212 -6.01 -16.31 -2.08
N LEU A 213 -6.41 -16.87 -3.21
CA LEU A 213 -7.17 -18.12 -3.27
C LEU A 213 -6.33 -19.32 -2.81
N SER A 214 -5.01 -19.25 -2.98
CA SER A 214 -4.08 -20.28 -2.51
C SER A 214 -3.79 -20.22 -1.00
N LEU A 215 -4.15 -19.12 -0.33
CA LEU A 215 -4.03 -19.01 1.13
C LEU A 215 -5.18 -19.76 1.83
N THR A 216 -4.82 -20.49 2.89
CA THR A 216 -5.76 -21.11 3.82
C THR A 216 -6.10 -20.15 4.95
N GLU A 217 -7.31 -20.23 5.49
CA GLU A 217 -7.65 -19.51 6.72
C GLU A 217 -6.73 -19.97 7.86
N SER A 218 -6.35 -19.03 8.72
CA SER A 218 -5.43 -19.30 9.82
C SER A 218 -6.04 -20.28 10.83
N PRO A 219 -5.29 -21.27 11.34
CA PRO A 219 -5.76 -22.16 12.41
C PRO A 219 -6.25 -21.38 13.63
N LEU A 220 -5.60 -20.26 13.95
CA LEU A 220 -5.97 -19.38 15.06
C LEU A 220 -7.33 -18.72 14.82
N PHE A 221 -7.60 -18.28 13.58
CA PHE A 221 -8.92 -17.77 13.20
C PHE A 221 -10.00 -18.84 13.33
N LEU A 222 -9.73 -20.07 12.87
CA LEU A 222 -10.67 -21.19 12.97
C LEU A 222 -10.95 -21.59 14.43
N GLU A 223 -9.95 -21.54 15.31
CA GLU A 223 -10.11 -21.76 16.75
C GLU A 223 -10.90 -20.64 17.42
N MET A 224 -10.62 -19.38 17.10
CA MET A 224 -11.39 -18.24 17.62
C MET A 224 -12.85 -18.30 17.17
N ARG A 225 -13.12 -18.68 15.91
CA ARG A 225 -14.49 -18.80 15.39
C ARG A 225 -15.30 -19.86 16.12
N LYS A 226 -14.65 -20.94 16.61
CA LYS A 226 -15.30 -21.96 17.44
C LYS A 226 -15.57 -21.49 18.88
N ARG A 227 -14.79 -20.52 19.39
CA ARG A 227 -14.89 -20.01 20.76
C ARG A 227 -15.74 -18.75 20.91
N ARG A 228 -15.83 -17.91 19.87
CA ARG A 228 -16.46 -16.57 19.89
C ARG A 228 -17.69 -16.50 18.98
N ALA A 229 -18.66 -17.39 19.16
CA ALA A 229 -19.93 -17.28 18.44
C ALA A 229 -20.73 -16.02 18.84
N ASP A 230 -20.48 -15.44 20.04
CA ASP A 230 -21.40 -14.46 20.67
C ASP A 230 -20.78 -13.10 21.10
N ASP A 231 -19.50 -12.80 20.85
CA ASP A 231 -18.92 -11.51 21.27
C ASP A 231 -19.34 -10.37 20.32
N ALA A 232 -20.28 -9.54 20.78
CA ALA A 232 -21.04 -8.61 19.94
C ALA A 232 -20.26 -7.41 19.35
N HIS A 233 -19.13 -6.96 19.93
CA HIS A 233 -18.48 -5.72 19.46
C HIS A 233 -16.94 -5.67 19.67
N PRO A 234 -16.13 -6.30 18.79
CA PRO A 234 -14.66 -6.30 18.89
C PRO A 234 -14.03 -4.90 18.78
N LEU A 235 -14.64 -3.98 18.02
CA LEU A 235 -14.16 -2.60 17.89
C LEU A 235 -14.31 -1.81 19.20
N LEU A 236 -15.46 -1.93 19.87
CA LEU A 236 -15.69 -1.29 21.17
C LEU A 236 -14.78 -1.91 22.25
N GLU A 237 -14.51 -3.21 22.17
CA GLU A 237 -13.59 -3.87 23.09
C GLU A 237 -12.17 -3.29 22.99
N ILE A 238 -11.64 -3.10 21.78
CA ILE A 238 -10.31 -2.52 21.57
C ILE A 238 -10.25 -1.07 22.06
N LEU A 239 -11.27 -0.26 21.74
CA LEU A 239 -11.32 1.15 22.12
C LEU A 239 -11.40 1.33 23.65
N CYS A 240 -12.21 0.53 24.33
CA CYS A 240 -12.43 0.67 25.77
C CYS A 240 -11.39 -0.06 26.61
N LYS A 241 -10.98 -1.28 26.25
CA LYS A 241 -10.07 -2.11 27.06
C LYS A 241 -8.60 -1.94 26.69
N TYR A 242 -8.28 -1.56 25.46
CA TYR A 242 -6.90 -1.53 24.96
C TYR A 242 -6.48 -0.20 24.29
N PRO A 243 -6.88 0.99 24.80
CA PRO A 243 -6.61 2.28 24.14
C PRO A 243 -5.12 2.57 24.00
N ARG A 244 -4.29 2.13 24.95
CA ARG A 244 -2.83 2.32 24.90
C ARG A 244 -2.20 1.65 23.68
N PHE A 245 -2.62 0.43 23.35
CA PHE A 245 -2.09 -0.28 22.18
C PHE A 245 -2.56 0.35 20.88
N LEU A 246 -3.80 0.85 20.86
CA LEU A 246 -4.34 1.59 19.72
C LEU A 246 -3.55 2.89 19.47
N ILE A 247 -3.33 3.70 20.50
CA ILE A 247 -2.55 4.95 20.38
C ILE A 247 -1.11 4.66 19.93
N LEU A 248 -0.46 3.67 20.53
CA LEU A 248 0.92 3.30 20.13
C LEU A 248 0.98 2.78 18.70
N GLY A 249 0.03 1.94 18.27
CA GLY A 249 -0.03 1.41 16.92
C GLY A 249 -0.30 2.50 15.88
N CYS A 250 -1.34 3.31 16.09
CA CYS A 250 -1.68 4.44 15.22
C CYS A 250 -0.55 5.48 15.17
N GLY A 251 0.01 5.84 16.32
CA GLY A 251 1.14 6.77 16.41
C GLY A 251 2.38 6.24 15.70
N SER A 252 2.66 4.93 15.83
CA SER A 252 3.80 4.32 15.15
C SER A 252 3.66 4.34 13.64
N LYS A 253 2.44 4.08 13.14
CA LYS A 253 2.15 4.13 11.70
C LYS A 253 2.14 5.57 11.19
N PHE A 254 1.60 6.51 11.96
CA PHE A 254 1.62 7.93 11.63
C PHE A 254 3.06 8.46 11.49
N ALA A 255 3.93 8.15 12.45
CA ALA A 255 5.33 8.57 12.40
C ALA A 255 6.07 7.98 11.18
N GLU A 256 5.83 6.71 10.83
CA GLU A 256 6.37 6.10 9.61
C GLU A 256 5.86 6.81 8.35
N SER A 257 4.57 7.12 8.27
CA SER A 257 3.99 7.76 7.10
C SER A 257 4.49 9.20 6.92
N VAL A 258 4.64 9.96 8.01
CA VAL A 258 5.24 11.30 7.98
C VAL A 258 6.70 11.26 7.56
N ALA A 259 7.48 10.29 8.07
CA ALA A 259 8.87 10.11 7.67
C ALA A 259 8.98 9.85 6.17
N PHE A 260 8.21 8.88 5.65
CA PHE A 260 8.18 8.57 4.22
C PHE A 260 7.83 9.80 3.37
N THR A 261 6.72 10.49 3.67
CA THR A 261 6.30 11.67 2.89
C THR A 261 7.32 12.80 2.96
N SER A 262 7.99 13.00 4.10
CA SER A 262 9.00 14.04 4.24
C SER A 262 10.18 13.82 3.30
N PHE A 263 10.74 12.61 3.27
CA PHE A 263 11.89 12.30 2.40
C PHE A 263 11.50 12.10 0.93
N ALA A 264 10.41 11.37 0.66
CA ALA A 264 10.02 11.07 -0.71
C ALA A 264 9.48 12.30 -1.45
N VAL A 265 8.74 13.17 -0.76
CA VAL A 265 8.02 14.29 -1.38
C VAL A 265 8.63 15.64 -1.00
N LEU A 266 8.73 15.98 0.29
CA LEU A 266 9.13 17.34 0.70
C LEU A 266 10.59 17.66 0.35
N VAL A 267 11.52 16.77 0.69
CA VAL A 267 12.95 16.94 0.35
C VAL A 267 13.15 17.02 -1.16
N THR A 268 12.46 16.16 -1.92
CA THR A 268 12.51 16.16 -3.39
C THR A 268 11.98 17.45 -4.00
N ALA A 269 10.83 17.94 -3.51
CA ALA A 269 10.24 19.20 -3.97
C ALA A 269 11.15 20.39 -3.62
N TYR A 270 11.71 20.41 -2.41
CA TYR A 270 12.63 21.44 -1.96
C TYR A 270 13.89 21.48 -2.82
N ALA A 271 14.55 20.34 -3.04
CA ALA A 271 15.72 20.23 -3.92
C ALA A 271 15.44 20.76 -5.33
N THR A 272 14.31 20.37 -5.92
CA THR A 272 13.92 20.84 -7.25
C THR A 272 13.68 22.35 -7.28
N SER A 273 13.08 22.92 -6.23
CA SER A 273 12.86 24.37 -6.10
C SER A 273 14.15 25.18 -5.96
N ARG A 274 15.22 24.55 -5.47
CA ARG A 274 16.56 25.12 -5.32
C ARG A 274 17.45 24.92 -6.55
N GLY A 275 16.92 24.35 -7.62
CA GLY A 275 17.63 24.18 -8.89
C GLY A 275 18.34 22.83 -9.06
N VAL A 276 18.18 21.89 -8.13
CA VAL A 276 18.64 20.51 -8.34
C VAL A 276 17.86 19.89 -9.49
N SER A 277 18.57 19.28 -10.43
CA SER A 277 17.94 18.74 -11.64
C SER A 277 17.01 17.57 -11.31
N ARG A 278 15.84 17.52 -11.97
CA ARG A 278 14.87 16.43 -11.81
C ARG A 278 15.48 15.03 -12.03
N PRO A 279 16.35 14.79 -13.03
CA PRO A 279 16.98 13.49 -13.21
C PRO A 279 17.84 13.05 -12.02
N VAL A 280 18.55 13.97 -11.37
CA VAL A 280 19.34 13.67 -10.17
C VAL A 280 18.41 13.23 -9.03
N MET A 281 17.30 13.94 -8.82
CA MET A 281 16.32 13.57 -7.79
C MET A 281 15.63 12.23 -8.06
N THR A 282 15.32 11.94 -9.33
CA THR A 282 14.78 10.64 -9.73
C THR A 282 15.77 9.51 -9.43
N SER A 283 17.05 9.68 -9.82
CA SER A 283 18.10 8.69 -9.54
C SER A 283 18.32 8.49 -8.04
N ALA A 284 18.35 9.57 -7.25
CA ALA A 284 18.46 9.50 -5.79
C ALA A 284 17.28 8.76 -5.16
N SER A 285 16.06 9.00 -5.64
CA SER A 285 14.85 8.31 -5.18
C SER A 285 14.91 6.81 -5.50
N LEU A 286 15.37 6.44 -6.70
CA LEU A 286 15.55 5.02 -7.06
C LEU A 286 16.56 4.32 -6.16
N VAL A 287 17.70 4.96 -5.89
CA VAL A 287 18.69 4.43 -4.94
C VAL A 287 18.08 4.26 -3.54
N ALA A 288 17.33 5.26 -3.06
CA ALA A 288 16.66 5.18 -1.76
C ALA A 288 15.66 4.01 -1.68
N ILE A 289 14.87 3.78 -2.74
CA ILE A 289 13.91 2.67 -2.79
C ILE A 289 14.62 1.30 -2.81
N VAL A 290 15.74 1.18 -3.53
CA VAL A 290 16.54 -0.05 -3.52
C VAL A 290 17.13 -0.32 -2.12
N LEU A 291 17.64 0.73 -1.46
CA LEU A 291 18.12 0.63 -0.09
C LEU A 291 16.98 0.26 0.87
N GLU A 292 15.78 0.79 0.68
CA GLU A 292 14.58 0.46 1.46
C GLU A 292 14.21 -1.03 1.30
N LEU A 293 14.17 -1.54 0.06
CA LEU A 293 13.89 -2.95 -0.24
C LEU A 293 14.84 -3.91 0.47
N VAL A 294 16.13 -3.56 0.54
CA VAL A 294 17.15 -4.38 1.21
C VAL A 294 17.09 -4.20 2.73
N SER A 295 16.84 -2.98 3.21
CA SER A 295 16.83 -2.65 4.64
C SER A 295 15.64 -3.28 5.36
N MET A 296 14.46 -3.36 4.73
CA MET A 296 13.25 -3.95 5.33
C MET A 296 13.47 -5.35 5.93
N PRO A 297 13.95 -6.37 5.17
CA PRO A 297 14.19 -7.71 5.73
C PRO A 297 15.33 -7.73 6.76
N LEU A 298 16.35 -6.89 6.60
CA LEU A 298 17.46 -6.80 7.55
C LEU A 298 17.00 -6.28 8.92
N PHE A 299 16.28 -5.16 8.94
CA PHE A 299 15.72 -4.61 10.17
C PHE A 299 14.56 -5.44 10.71
N GLY A 300 13.81 -6.12 9.85
CA GLY A 300 12.83 -7.14 10.23
C GLY A 300 13.47 -8.27 11.04
N ALA A 301 14.57 -8.86 10.53
CA ALA A 301 15.34 -9.87 11.23
C ALA A 301 16.04 -9.34 12.50
N LEU A 302 16.52 -8.09 12.48
CA LEU A 302 17.10 -7.46 13.67
C LEU A 302 16.05 -7.33 14.78
N SER A 303 14.82 -6.94 14.43
CA SER A 303 13.71 -6.81 15.38
C SER A 303 13.34 -8.14 16.06
N ASP A 304 13.56 -9.25 15.37
CA ASP A 304 13.38 -10.59 15.94
C ASP A 304 14.50 -10.98 16.92
N ARG A 305 15.70 -10.41 16.78
CA ARG A 305 16.86 -10.70 17.64
C ARG A 305 16.92 -9.82 18.88
N ILE A 306 16.79 -8.50 18.72
CA ILE A 306 16.98 -7.52 19.81
C ILE A 306 15.66 -6.92 20.32
N GLY A 307 14.53 -7.31 19.73
CA GLY A 307 13.20 -6.80 20.05
C GLY A 307 12.76 -5.64 19.15
N ARG A 308 11.44 -5.42 19.11
CA ARG A 308 10.80 -4.47 18.15
C ARG A 308 10.95 -3.02 18.61
N LYS A 309 10.83 -2.78 19.92
CA LYS A 309 10.92 -1.44 20.52
C LYS A 309 12.30 -0.77 20.30
N PRO A 310 13.45 -1.43 20.57
CA PRO A 310 14.76 -0.81 20.32
C PRO A 310 14.98 -0.44 18.86
N VAL A 311 14.60 -1.33 17.94
CA VAL A 311 14.74 -1.10 16.49
C VAL A 311 13.87 0.08 16.04
N TYR A 312 12.63 0.16 16.52
CA TYR A 312 11.73 1.27 16.18
C TYR A 312 12.25 2.62 16.71
N ILE A 313 12.70 2.67 17.97
CA ILE A 313 13.25 3.89 18.57
C ILE A 313 14.52 4.33 17.83
N PHE A 314 15.39 3.39 17.46
CA PHE A 314 16.57 3.68 16.65
C PHE A 314 16.20 4.31 15.30
N GLY A 315 15.23 3.73 14.59
CA GLY A 315 14.73 4.30 13.33
C GLY A 315 14.14 5.70 13.50
N ALA A 316 13.31 5.90 14.54
CA ALA A 316 12.74 7.21 14.84
C ALA A 316 13.81 8.26 15.16
N ALA A 317 14.84 7.90 15.94
CA ALA A 317 15.96 8.78 16.24
C ALA A 317 16.77 9.12 14.98
N MET A 318 17.02 8.14 14.10
CA MET A 318 17.68 8.38 12.82
C MET A 318 16.89 9.32 11.92
N VAL A 319 15.56 9.19 11.84
CA VAL A 319 14.70 10.12 11.10
C VAL A 319 14.79 11.54 11.65
N LEU A 320 14.73 11.71 12.98
CA LEU A 320 14.84 13.03 13.61
C LEU A 320 16.21 13.68 13.38
N LEU A 321 17.29 12.89 13.53
CA LEU A 321 18.66 13.37 13.36
C LEU A 321 18.99 13.66 11.89
N SER A 322 18.40 12.95 10.95
CA SER A 322 18.62 13.15 9.51
C SER A 322 17.75 14.23 8.90
N ALA A 323 16.65 14.64 9.55
CA ALA A 323 15.77 15.68 9.04
C ALA A 323 16.53 16.98 8.75
N PHE A 324 17.25 17.54 9.74
CA PHE A 324 17.96 18.81 9.56
C PHE A 324 19.12 18.73 8.53
N PRO A 325 20.04 17.73 8.59
CA PRO A 325 21.09 17.56 7.59
C PRO A 325 20.56 17.42 6.16
N ALA A 326 19.45 16.71 5.95
CA ALA A 326 18.89 16.50 4.62
C ALA A 326 18.49 17.83 3.96
N PHE A 327 17.88 18.75 4.70
CA PHE A 327 17.55 20.09 4.19
C PHE A 327 18.80 20.98 4.10
N ALA A 328 19.73 20.88 5.04
CA ALA A 328 20.96 21.68 5.04
C ALA A 328 21.90 21.37 3.86
N LEU A 329 21.97 20.10 3.42
CA LEU A 329 22.77 19.69 2.25
C LEU A 329 22.25 20.26 0.92
N ILE A 330 20.97 20.67 0.88
CA ILE A 330 20.30 21.22 -0.31
C ILE A 330 20.34 22.76 -0.31
N TYR A 331 20.63 23.37 0.85
CA TYR A 331 20.65 24.81 1.03
C TYR A 331 21.79 25.48 0.25
#